data_AF-A0A9D4K666-F1
#
_entry.id   AF-A0A9D4K666-F1
#
_cell.length_a   1.000
_cell.length_b   1.000
_cell.length_c   1.000
_cell.angle_alpha   90.00
_cell.angle_beta   90.00
_cell.angle_gamma   90.00
#
_symmetry.space_group_name_H-M   'P 1'
#
loop_
_entity.id
_entity.type
_entity.pdbx_description
1 polymer ?
#
loop_
_entity_poly.entity_id
_entity_poly.type
_entity_poly.pdbx_seq_one_letter_code
_entity_poly.pdbx_strand_id
1 'polypeptide(L)'
;MVDSLTSEGNIQSDPVVKCAFDLVTQSDGTLPGDLVGIQATTVWLLGQFFMASSSAPSSTNTVPGNFSYLPESSILRAVVDFLISAGKLGPENVQTEHVEVCLKIIQEKITGVLPPLNWMAVLSPLMKLPYGDETMKLCLQLALNVCTNSTSAALFLSSWITVPLFNTLPGDCQVLLLASAGCYVKNITPAVLQTFLEKTCLPAVGLEQGKSLCKAALKGLNAALCVPDPPESVAAMLYRSVCEAFKTLKMEKDPSVQNSLAECMSHVPDKILHQLTSGDCQCADSLLRGTQVRCYLVSHGCQPIALLNSCIDAAFNLDCERDHCLHLLLHCFYMMSLQEKAKSRPLERCNWLLELMGHCYNLATGTYTINHSNKSKVVKFAISLMAGAVSLWTDKSAAAKLGLSPCLLQTSDLSEVTVAKGQGHVAPGVTLAPLEALADCVGLLQREPWVQILSKVLDWLINMLGVDEGILHGLDKMALLECLIGLRHCSDYTKITVWTRAVQSVYS
;
A
#
# COMPACT_ATOMS: atom_id res chain seq x y z
N MET A 1 -24.37 23.35 -16.60
CA MET A 1 -23.70 24.23 -17.59
C MET A 1 -24.70 25.00 -18.46
N VAL A 2 -25.92 24.50 -18.64
CA VAL A 2 -26.97 25.16 -19.46
C VAL A 2 -27.71 26.28 -18.68
N ASP A 3 -27.90 26.14 -17.37
CA ASP A 3 -28.61 27.16 -16.57
C ASP A 3 -27.74 28.32 -16.08
N SER A 4 -26.43 28.29 -16.32
CA SER A 4 -25.48 29.32 -15.86
C SER A 4 -25.27 30.46 -16.87
N LEU A 5 -25.99 30.46 -17.99
CA LEU A 5 -25.88 31.48 -19.04
C LEU A 5 -27.06 32.46 -19.08
N THR A 6 -28.06 32.30 -18.21
CA THR A 6 -29.34 33.03 -18.30
C THR A 6 -29.57 34.10 -17.22
N SER A 7 -28.76 34.20 -16.15
CA SER A 7 -28.96 35.25 -15.13
C SER A 7 -27.94 36.39 -15.24
N GLU A 8 -28.26 37.29 -16.16
CA GLU A 8 -27.92 38.72 -16.30
C GLU A 8 -26.63 39.28 -15.68
N GLY A 9 -25.72 39.68 -16.58
CA GLY A 9 -24.55 40.49 -16.27
C GLY A 9 -23.76 40.91 -17.51
N ASN A 10 -24.44 41.56 -18.47
CA ASN A 10 -23.86 42.45 -19.48
C ASN A 10 -22.55 42.01 -20.17
N ILE A 11 -22.49 40.78 -20.69
CA ILE A 11 -21.61 40.52 -21.83
C ILE A 11 -22.34 41.16 -23.01
N GLN A 12 -21.84 42.30 -23.50
CA GLN A 12 -22.14 42.75 -24.86
C GLN A 12 -21.91 41.53 -25.76
N SER A 13 -22.99 40.86 -26.12
CA SER A 13 -22.98 39.56 -26.74
C SER A 13 -22.30 39.71 -28.08
N ASP A 14 -21.07 39.21 -28.19
CA ASP A 14 -20.48 38.94 -29.48
C ASP A 14 -21.52 38.12 -30.26
N PRO A 15 -22.01 38.62 -31.41
CA PRO A 15 -23.07 37.96 -32.17
C PRO A 15 -22.72 36.50 -32.50
N VAL A 16 -21.43 36.17 -32.53
CA VAL A 16 -20.92 34.81 -32.73
C VAL A 16 -21.21 33.89 -31.53
N VAL A 17 -21.01 34.37 -30.29
CA VAL A 17 -21.25 33.57 -29.07
C VAL A 17 -22.75 33.33 -28.86
N LYS A 18 -23.58 34.33 -29.16
CA LYS A 18 -25.03 34.20 -29.10
C LYS A 18 -25.55 33.19 -30.14
N CYS A 19 -25.06 33.28 -31.38
CA CYS A 19 -25.41 32.34 -32.44
C CYS A 19 -24.99 30.90 -32.11
N ALA A 20 -23.81 30.72 -31.51
CA ALA A 20 -23.31 29.42 -31.06
C ALA A 20 -24.19 28.79 -29.95
N PHE A 21 -24.68 29.61 -29.02
CA PHE A 21 -25.59 29.15 -27.96
C PHE A 21 -26.96 28.74 -28.50
N ASP A 22 -27.52 29.54 -29.41
CA ASP A 22 -28.79 29.24 -30.07
C ASP A 22 -28.70 27.93 -30.88
N LEU A 23 -27.55 27.67 -31.51
CA LEU A 23 -27.26 26.42 -32.24
C LEU A 23 -27.21 25.18 -31.35
N VAL A 24 -26.70 25.30 -30.12
CA VAL A 24 -26.58 24.19 -29.16
C VAL A 24 -27.91 23.89 -28.45
N THR A 25 -28.78 24.89 -28.31
CA THR A 25 -30.03 24.79 -27.54
C THR A 25 -31.27 24.49 -28.38
N GLN A 26 -31.20 24.61 -29.71
CA GLN A 26 -32.27 24.18 -30.61
C GLN A 26 -32.48 22.65 -30.52
N SER A 27 -33.62 22.27 -29.94
CA SER A 27 -34.03 20.91 -29.63
C SER A 27 -35.40 20.58 -30.20
N ASP A 28 -35.72 21.08 -31.40
CA ASP A 28 -36.91 20.61 -32.11
C ASP A 28 -36.59 19.30 -32.84
N GLY A 29 -37.28 18.23 -32.41
CA GLY A 29 -37.02 16.81 -32.66
C GLY A 29 -37.12 16.30 -34.10
N THR A 30 -36.70 17.08 -35.09
CA THR A 30 -36.49 16.66 -36.48
C THR A 30 -35.22 17.32 -37.02
N LEU A 31 -34.06 16.83 -36.58
CA LEU A 31 -32.77 17.36 -37.01
C LEU A 31 -32.03 16.32 -37.88
N PRO A 32 -31.61 16.69 -39.12
CA PRO A 32 -30.77 15.86 -39.96
C PRO A 32 -29.45 15.52 -39.23
N GLY A 33 -28.88 14.33 -39.47
CA GLY A 33 -27.64 13.87 -38.81
C GLY A 33 -26.46 14.83 -38.92
N ASP A 34 -26.47 15.73 -39.90
CA ASP A 34 -25.45 16.77 -40.11
C ASP A 34 -25.44 17.86 -39.01
N LEU A 35 -26.56 18.11 -38.31
CA LEU A 35 -26.60 19.15 -37.27
C LEU A 35 -25.99 18.72 -35.94
N VAL A 36 -26.00 17.42 -35.62
CA VAL A 36 -25.40 16.88 -34.39
C VAL A 36 -23.88 17.07 -34.39
N GLY A 37 -23.25 16.88 -35.55
CA GLY A 37 -21.81 17.14 -35.73
C GLY A 37 -21.46 18.62 -35.53
N ILE A 38 -22.31 19.53 -36.02
CA ILE A 38 -22.14 20.98 -35.86
C ILE A 38 -22.32 21.38 -34.39
N GLN A 39 -23.31 20.84 -33.69
CA GLN A 39 -23.52 21.09 -32.26
C GLN A 39 -22.34 20.63 -31.42
N ALA A 40 -21.85 19.39 -31.64
CA ALA A 40 -20.69 18.86 -30.92
C ALA A 40 -19.42 19.69 -31.18
N THR A 41 -19.22 20.11 -32.44
CA THR A 41 -18.07 20.96 -32.83
C THR A 41 -18.19 22.36 -32.22
N THR A 42 -19.40 22.90 -32.15
CA THR A 42 -19.68 24.22 -31.56
C THR A 42 -19.44 24.22 -30.05
N VAL A 43 -19.90 23.18 -29.34
CA VAL A 43 -19.60 22.98 -27.91
C VAL A 43 -18.10 22.85 -27.66
N TRP A 44 -17.41 22.08 -28.50
CA TRP A 44 -15.96 21.91 -28.39
C TRP A 44 -15.20 23.23 -28.64
N LEU A 45 -15.59 23.99 -29.67
CA LEU A 45 -15.01 25.32 -29.96
C LEU A 45 -15.30 26.34 -28.86
N LEU A 46 -16.50 26.33 -28.27
CA LEU A 46 -16.83 27.14 -27.09
C LEU A 46 -15.95 26.77 -25.89
N GLY A 47 -15.69 25.47 -25.68
CA GLY A 47 -14.75 24.99 -24.68
C GLY A 47 -13.32 25.48 -24.93
N GLN A 48 -12.84 25.40 -26.18
CA GLN A 48 -11.52 25.91 -26.56
C GLN A 48 -11.43 27.43 -26.44
N PHE A 49 -12.47 28.17 -26.81
CA PHE A 49 -12.54 29.63 -26.66
C PHE A 49 -12.52 30.04 -25.19
N PHE A 50 -13.26 29.34 -24.33
CA PHE A 50 -13.22 29.54 -22.88
C PHE A 50 -11.82 29.29 -22.31
N MET A 51 -11.18 28.18 -22.71
CA MET A 51 -9.81 27.85 -22.30
C MET A 51 -8.80 28.90 -22.80
N ALA A 52 -8.92 29.33 -24.06
CA ALA A 52 -8.06 30.36 -24.66
C ALA A 52 -8.25 31.73 -23.98
N SER A 53 -9.48 32.12 -23.69
CA SER A 53 -9.81 33.36 -22.96
C SER A 53 -9.34 33.31 -21.50
N SER A 54 -9.34 32.12 -20.90
CA SER A 54 -8.81 31.86 -19.55
C SER A 54 -7.28 31.80 -19.51
N SER A 55 -6.62 31.75 -20.68
CA SER A 55 -5.16 31.67 -20.80
C SER A 55 -4.46 33.00 -21.11
N ALA A 56 -5.19 34.13 -21.08
CA ALA A 56 -4.57 35.45 -21.15
C ALA A 56 -3.82 35.78 -19.84
N PRO A 57 -2.57 36.27 -19.90
CA PRO A 57 -1.81 36.66 -18.72
C PRO A 57 -2.26 38.05 -18.24
N SER A 58 -3.46 38.13 -17.64
CA SER A 58 -3.90 39.29 -16.88
C SER A 58 -3.86 38.98 -15.39
N SER A 59 -3.05 39.75 -14.68
CA SER A 59 -2.63 39.63 -13.28
C SER A 59 -3.70 39.91 -12.21
N THR A 60 -4.98 39.55 -12.43
CA THR A 60 -6.03 39.55 -11.40
C THR A 60 -7.07 38.45 -11.67
N ASN A 61 -6.68 37.18 -11.54
CA ASN A 61 -7.63 36.07 -11.37
C ASN A 61 -8.23 36.14 -9.96
N THR A 62 -9.11 37.10 -9.68
CA THR A 62 -9.83 37.14 -8.40
C THR A 62 -11.00 36.16 -8.47
N VAL A 63 -10.76 34.92 -8.05
CA VAL A 63 -11.84 34.03 -7.63
C VAL A 63 -12.70 34.80 -6.61
N PRO A 64 -14.04 34.78 -6.70
CA PRO A 64 -14.91 35.57 -5.84
C PRO A 64 -14.61 35.33 -4.36
N GLY A 65 -14.59 36.40 -3.56
CA GLY A 65 -14.37 36.31 -2.11
C GLY A 65 -15.59 35.78 -1.33
N ASN A 66 -16.75 35.72 -1.98
CA ASN A 66 -18.02 35.27 -1.42
C ASN A 66 -18.91 34.72 -2.55
N PHE A 67 -20.13 34.31 -2.19
CA PHE A 67 -21.14 33.84 -3.13
C PHE A 67 -22.22 34.89 -3.45
N SER A 68 -21.88 36.19 -3.45
CA SER A 68 -22.84 37.26 -3.79
C SER A 68 -23.46 37.13 -5.18
N TYR A 69 -22.82 36.39 -6.10
CA TYR A 69 -23.31 36.09 -7.44
C TYR A 69 -24.38 34.99 -7.48
N LEU A 70 -24.61 34.26 -6.37
CA LEU A 70 -25.71 33.31 -6.25
C LEU A 70 -26.99 34.03 -5.78
N PRO A 71 -28.19 33.48 -6.08
CA PRO A 71 -29.45 34.03 -5.59
C PRO A 71 -29.49 34.16 -4.07
N GLU A 72 -30.26 35.13 -3.54
CA GLU A 72 -30.42 35.33 -2.09
C GLU A 72 -31.10 34.13 -1.40
N SER A 73 -31.86 33.33 -2.15
CA SER A 73 -32.43 32.06 -1.68
C SER A 73 -31.40 30.93 -1.53
N SER A 74 -30.15 31.13 -1.96
CA SER A 74 -29.10 30.13 -1.87
C SER A 74 -28.63 29.94 -0.42
N ILE A 75 -28.88 28.75 0.13
CA ILE A 75 -28.36 28.34 1.43
C ILE A 75 -26.83 28.40 1.43
N LEU A 76 -26.20 28.01 0.33
CA LEU A 76 -24.73 28.02 0.22
C LEU A 76 -24.17 29.45 0.35
N ARG A 77 -24.85 30.44 -0.22
CA ARG A 77 -24.49 31.86 -0.05
C ARG A 77 -24.60 32.30 1.41
N ALA A 78 -25.74 32.02 2.04
CA ALA A 78 -25.97 32.38 3.44
C ALA A 78 -24.94 31.75 4.39
N VAL A 79 -24.60 30.48 4.18
CA VAL A 79 -23.60 29.77 4.99
C VAL A 79 -22.20 30.37 4.81
N VAL A 80 -21.78 30.66 3.57
CA VAL A 80 -20.47 31.27 3.32
C VAL A 80 -20.39 32.71 3.85
N ASP A 81 -21.45 33.50 3.70
CA ASP A 81 -21.50 34.86 4.26
C ASP A 81 -21.43 34.84 5.80
N PHE A 82 -22.06 33.84 6.43
CA PHE A 82 -21.93 33.59 7.87
C PHE A 82 -20.48 33.25 8.25
N LEU A 83 -19.83 32.30 7.56
CA LEU A 83 -18.45 31.90 7.83
C LEU A 83 -17.46 33.07 7.66
N ILE A 84 -17.64 33.89 6.61
CA ILE A 84 -16.84 35.11 6.41
C ILE A 84 -17.04 36.10 7.55
N SER A 85 -18.27 36.26 8.04
CA SER A 85 -18.58 37.15 9.16
C SER A 85 -18.01 36.64 10.48
N ALA A 86 -18.09 35.33 10.73
CA ALA A 86 -17.45 34.67 11.87
C ALA A 86 -15.93 34.91 11.86
N GLY A 87 -15.29 34.74 10.71
CA GLY A 87 -13.86 35.03 10.52
C GLY A 87 -13.44 36.47 10.81
N LYS A 88 -14.38 37.43 10.87
CA LYS A 88 -14.11 38.83 11.26
C LYS A 88 -14.42 39.11 12.73
N LEU A 89 -15.47 38.49 13.26
CA LEU A 89 -16.03 38.80 14.58
C LEU A 89 -15.41 37.98 15.71
N GLY A 90 -14.93 36.77 15.43
CA GLY A 90 -14.30 35.90 16.42
C GLY A 90 -15.28 35.20 17.38
N PRO A 91 -14.76 34.30 18.23
CA PRO A 91 -15.56 33.48 19.14
C PRO A 91 -16.25 34.29 20.25
N GLU A 92 -15.76 35.50 20.53
CA GLU A 92 -16.38 36.46 21.48
C GLU A 92 -17.81 36.84 21.05
N ASN A 93 -18.05 36.88 19.74
CA ASN A 93 -19.29 37.39 19.15
C ASN A 93 -20.09 36.31 18.41
N VAL A 94 -19.46 35.19 18.07
CA VAL A 94 -20.07 34.10 17.30
C VAL A 94 -19.80 32.78 18.00
N GLN A 95 -20.86 32.04 18.33
CA GLN A 95 -20.75 30.72 18.97
C GLN A 95 -20.04 29.71 18.06
N THR A 96 -19.08 28.99 18.63
CA THR A 96 -18.26 27.98 17.93
C THR A 96 -19.12 26.89 17.29
N GLU A 97 -20.14 26.41 18.00
CA GLU A 97 -21.00 25.31 17.55
C GLU A 97 -21.68 25.66 16.22
N HIS A 98 -22.05 26.92 16.01
CA HIS A 98 -22.65 27.38 14.76
C HIS A 98 -21.65 27.39 13.60
N VAL A 99 -20.39 27.75 13.86
CA VAL A 99 -19.31 27.69 12.86
C VAL A 99 -19.06 26.25 12.44
N GLU A 100 -18.97 25.33 13.40
CA GLU A 100 -18.78 23.91 13.14
C GLU A 100 -19.92 23.29 12.33
N VAL A 101 -21.18 23.61 12.69
CA VAL A 101 -22.35 23.16 11.93
C VAL A 101 -22.31 23.67 10.48
N CYS A 102 -21.96 24.94 10.27
CA CYS A 102 -21.83 25.51 8.94
C CYS A 102 -20.75 24.81 8.10
N LEU A 103 -19.58 24.53 8.69
CA LEU A 103 -18.50 23.79 8.03
C LEU A 103 -18.91 22.35 7.69
N LYS A 104 -19.65 21.68 8.57
CA LYS A 104 -20.18 20.31 8.34
C LYS A 104 -21.21 20.28 7.22
N ILE A 105 -22.13 21.26 7.18
CA ILE A 105 -23.18 21.35 6.14
C ILE A 105 -22.57 21.43 4.73
N ILE A 106 -21.49 22.20 4.54
CA ILE A 106 -20.81 22.31 3.24
C ILE A 106 -20.19 20.97 2.82
N GLN A 107 -19.73 20.15 3.77
CA GLN A 107 -19.04 18.89 3.49
C GLN A 107 -20.01 17.71 3.24
N GLU A 108 -21.08 17.58 4.02
CA GLU A 108 -21.94 16.38 4.00
C GLU A 108 -23.01 16.40 2.90
N LYS A 109 -23.49 17.58 2.48
CA LYS A 109 -24.68 17.70 1.61
C LYS A 109 -24.40 17.99 0.14
N ILE A 110 -23.13 18.16 -0.25
CA ILE A 110 -22.80 18.63 -1.60
C ILE A 110 -22.16 17.50 -2.40
N THR A 111 -22.97 16.87 -3.25
CA THR A 111 -22.54 15.78 -4.15
C THR A 111 -21.88 16.26 -5.45
N GLY A 112 -21.89 17.57 -5.70
CA GLY A 112 -21.35 18.21 -6.91
C GLY A 112 -20.13 19.09 -6.64
N VAL A 113 -19.49 19.58 -7.71
CA VAL A 113 -18.39 20.55 -7.61
C VAL A 113 -18.92 21.88 -7.07
N LEU A 114 -18.29 22.40 -6.03
CA LEU A 114 -18.66 23.69 -5.43
C LEU A 114 -18.42 24.86 -6.41
N PRO A 115 -19.30 25.88 -6.41
CA PRO A 115 -19.06 27.09 -7.19
C PRO A 115 -17.72 27.77 -6.83
N PRO A 116 -17.07 28.47 -7.78
CA PRO A 116 -15.77 29.09 -7.54
C PRO A 116 -15.80 30.06 -6.34
N LEU A 117 -14.90 29.84 -5.39
CA LEU A 117 -14.75 30.64 -4.18
C LEU A 117 -13.28 30.75 -3.79
N ASN A 118 -12.88 31.91 -3.26
CA ASN A 118 -11.59 32.06 -2.61
C ASN A 118 -11.62 31.42 -1.21
N TRP A 119 -11.45 30.09 -1.15
CA TRP A 119 -11.46 29.32 0.09
C TRP A 119 -10.39 29.77 1.08
N MET A 120 -9.24 30.26 0.60
CA MET A 120 -8.22 30.83 1.48
C MET A 120 -8.77 32.03 2.26
N ALA A 121 -9.54 32.92 1.61
CA ALA A 121 -10.11 34.09 2.27
C ALA A 121 -11.17 33.74 3.33
N VAL A 122 -11.88 32.62 3.14
CA VAL A 122 -12.90 32.14 4.09
C VAL A 122 -12.29 31.36 5.26
N LEU A 123 -11.36 30.44 4.96
CA LEU A 123 -10.84 29.49 5.96
C LEU A 123 -9.67 30.05 6.78
N SER A 124 -8.83 30.91 6.20
CA SER A 124 -7.64 31.43 6.91
C SER A 124 -7.98 32.23 8.18
N PRO A 125 -9.02 33.09 8.20
CA PRO A 125 -9.40 33.79 9.42
C PRO A 125 -9.90 32.83 10.51
N LEU A 126 -10.71 31.83 10.14
CA LEU A 126 -11.25 30.84 11.06
C LEU A 126 -10.15 30.01 11.73
N MET A 127 -9.11 29.64 10.97
CA MET A 127 -7.94 28.92 11.50
C MET A 127 -7.07 29.75 12.46
N LYS A 128 -7.10 31.09 12.36
CA LYS A 128 -6.28 31.98 13.20
C LYS A 128 -6.96 32.40 14.49
N LEU A 129 -8.29 32.29 14.53
CA LEU A 129 -9.09 32.66 15.68
C LEU A 129 -9.26 31.47 16.63
N PRO A 130 -9.40 31.69 17.95
CA PRO A 130 -9.45 30.62 18.94
C PRO A 130 -10.84 29.97 19.02
N TYR A 131 -11.36 29.49 17.89
CA TYR A 131 -12.62 28.72 17.84
C TYR A 131 -12.46 27.29 18.40
N GLY A 132 -11.24 26.76 18.47
CA GLY A 132 -10.93 25.44 19.01
C GLY A 132 -10.52 24.41 17.94
N ASP A 133 -10.02 23.27 18.40
CA ASP A 133 -9.35 22.25 17.58
C ASP A 133 -10.28 21.62 16.54
N GLU A 134 -11.55 21.39 16.88
CA GLU A 134 -12.54 20.80 15.96
C GLU A 134 -12.85 21.76 14.79
N THR A 135 -12.97 23.05 15.05
CA THR A 135 -13.13 24.05 13.97
C THR A 135 -11.92 24.07 13.04
N MET A 136 -10.70 23.97 13.57
CA MET A 136 -9.48 23.86 12.74
C MET A 136 -9.51 22.60 11.88
N LYS A 137 -9.86 21.45 12.47
CA LYS A 137 -9.97 20.18 11.77
C LYS A 137 -10.98 20.25 10.62
N LEU A 138 -12.17 20.80 10.87
CA LEU A 138 -13.23 20.97 9.87
C LEU A 138 -12.80 21.91 8.72
N CYS A 139 -12.06 22.99 9.01
CA CYS A 139 -11.49 23.86 7.98
C CYS A 139 -10.51 23.11 7.08
N LEU A 140 -9.62 22.30 7.67
CA LEU A 140 -8.67 21.48 6.92
C LEU A 140 -9.38 20.41 6.08
N GLN A 141 -10.37 19.71 6.64
CA GLN A 141 -11.16 18.70 5.91
C GLN A 141 -11.90 19.32 4.71
N LEU A 142 -12.54 20.48 4.91
CA LEU A 142 -13.20 21.18 3.81
C LEU A 142 -12.21 21.58 2.72
N ALA A 143 -11.04 22.12 3.09
CA ALA A 143 -10.00 22.45 2.12
C ALA A 143 -9.51 21.21 1.35
N LEU A 144 -9.32 20.07 2.02
CA LEU A 144 -8.93 18.80 1.40
C LEU A 144 -9.98 18.28 0.39
N ASN A 145 -11.26 18.44 0.70
CA ASN A 145 -12.35 18.00 -0.19
C ASN A 145 -12.43 18.81 -1.48
N VAL A 146 -12.02 20.08 -1.44
CA VAL A 146 -12.17 21.00 -2.58
C VAL A 146 -10.86 21.31 -3.30
N CYS A 147 -9.69 20.95 -2.75
CA CYS A 147 -8.38 21.37 -3.27
C CYS A 147 -8.07 20.83 -4.67
N THR A 148 -8.67 19.71 -5.08
CA THR A 148 -8.52 19.14 -6.43
C THR A 148 -9.13 20.04 -7.51
N ASN A 149 -10.17 20.80 -7.17
CA ASN A 149 -10.90 21.68 -8.09
C ASN A 149 -10.69 23.16 -7.78
N SER A 150 -9.86 23.50 -6.79
CA SER A 150 -9.71 24.86 -6.29
C SER A 150 -8.26 25.21 -5.94
N THR A 151 -7.68 26.11 -6.74
CA THR A 151 -6.34 26.64 -6.52
C THR A 151 -6.23 27.41 -5.21
N SER A 152 -7.28 28.14 -4.79
CA SER A 152 -7.27 28.89 -3.52
C SER A 152 -7.23 27.97 -2.31
N ALA A 153 -7.91 26.82 -2.37
CA ALA A 153 -7.86 25.80 -1.33
C ALA A 153 -6.51 25.06 -1.31
N ALA A 154 -5.94 24.76 -2.49
CA ALA A 154 -4.60 24.20 -2.59
C ALA A 154 -3.53 25.14 -1.99
N LEU A 155 -3.61 26.45 -2.26
CA LEU A 155 -2.74 27.46 -1.67
C LEU A 155 -2.93 27.58 -0.15
N PHE A 156 -4.18 27.46 0.34
CA PHE A 156 -4.46 27.41 1.77
C PHE A 156 -3.76 26.21 2.42
N LEU A 157 -3.93 25.01 1.89
CA LEU A 157 -3.24 23.80 2.37
C LEU A 157 -1.71 23.95 2.29
N SER A 158 -1.21 24.51 1.19
CA SER A 158 0.21 24.79 0.97
C SER A 158 0.82 25.66 2.08
N SER A 159 0.05 26.55 2.70
CA SER A 159 0.52 27.34 3.84
C SER A 159 0.60 26.50 5.12
N TRP A 160 -0.41 25.69 5.40
CA TRP A 160 -0.52 24.90 6.64
C TRP A 160 0.37 23.66 6.69
N ILE A 161 0.89 23.18 5.56
CA ILE A 161 1.88 22.11 5.52
C ILE A 161 3.33 22.59 5.71
N THR A 162 3.56 23.92 5.76
CA THR A 162 4.88 24.45 6.10
C THR A 162 5.20 24.19 7.56
N VAL A 163 6.47 23.86 7.86
CA VAL A 163 6.91 23.45 9.21
C VAL A 163 6.41 24.37 10.34
N PRO A 164 6.51 25.72 10.24
CA PRO A 164 6.10 26.60 11.34
C PRO A 164 4.60 26.49 11.66
N LEU A 165 3.74 26.45 10.64
CA LEU A 165 2.30 26.36 10.83
C LEU A 165 1.86 24.94 11.17
N PHE A 166 2.48 23.93 10.55
CA PHE A 166 2.19 22.54 10.85
C PHE A 166 2.42 22.21 12.34
N ASN A 167 3.51 22.71 12.91
CA ASN A 167 3.84 22.48 14.32
C ASN A 167 2.91 23.21 15.30
N THR A 168 2.16 24.21 14.85
CA THR A 168 1.13 24.87 15.68
C THR A 168 -0.21 24.13 15.68
N LEU A 169 -0.39 23.15 14.79
CA LEU A 169 -1.65 22.41 14.70
C LEU A 169 -1.79 21.38 15.82
N PRO A 170 -3.04 21.11 16.27
CA PRO A 170 -3.34 19.97 17.13
C PRO A 170 -2.92 18.64 16.48
N GLY A 171 -2.62 17.63 17.29
CA GLY A 171 -2.14 16.32 16.81
C GLY A 171 -3.06 15.67 15.78
N ASP A 172 -4.38 15.76 15.97
CA ASP A 172 -5.37 15.24 15.02
C ASP A 172 -5.33 15.93 13.65
N CYS A 173 -5.09 17.25 13.65
CA CYS A 173 -4.94 18.04 12.43
C CYS A 173 -3.64 17.70 11.69
N GLN A 174 -2.55 17.47 12.43
CA GLN A 174 -1.28 17.00 11.85
C GLN A 174 -1.43 15.63 11.20
N VAL A 175 -2.08 14.68 11.89
CA VAL A 175 -2.41 13.35 11.36
C VAL A 175 -3.26 13.45 10.10
N LEU A 176 -4.31 14.29 10.12
CA LEU A 176 -5.18 14.51 8.96
C LEU A 176 -4.41 15.00 7.73
N LEU A 177 -3.56 16.02 7.90
CA LEU A 177 -2.78 16.59 6.79
C LEU A 177 -1.74 15.61 6.23
N LEU A 178 -1.04 14.88 7.11
CA LEU A 178 -0.11 13.85 6.71
C LEU A 178 -0.82 12.75 5.92
N ALA A 179 -1.90 12.18 6.46
CA ALA A 179 -2.63 11.07 5.84
C ALA A 179 -3.28 11.44 4.50
N SER A 180 -3.55 12.73 4.26
CA SER A 180 -4.26 13.21 3.07
C SER A 180 -3.34 13.76 1.96
N ALA A 181 -2.04 13.43 2.00
CA ALA A 181 -1.08 13.94 1.02
C ALA A 181 -1.45 13.67 -0.45
N GLY A 182 -2.10 12.54 -0.73
CA GLY A 182 -2.62 12.22 -2.07
C GLY A 182 -3.62 13.24 -2.64
N CYS A 183 -4.35 13.97 -1.80
CA CYS A 183 -5.35 14.95 -2.25
C CYS A 183 -4.71 16.22 -2.85
N TYR A 184 -3.57 16.65 -2.32
CA TYR A 184 -2.99 17.96 -2.65
C TYR A 184 -1.65 17.89 -3.38
N VAL A 185 -0.99 16.71 -3.48
CA VAL A 185 0.34 16.57 -4.10
C VAL A 185 0.44 17.12 -5.53
N LYS A 186 -0.66 17.08 -6.29
CA LYS A 186 -0.73 17.62 -7.67
C LYS A 186 -0.92 19.12 -7.74
N ASN A 187 -1.48 19.72 -6.70
CA ASN A 187 -1.99 21.10 -6.74
C ASN A 187 -1.08 22.08 -5.98
N ILE A 188 -0.05 21.58 -5.32
CA ILE A 188 0.97 22.40 -4.65
C ILE A 188 2.26 22.48 -5.49
N THR A 189 3.05 23.51 -5.24
CA THR A 189 4.31 23.68 -5.98
C THR A 189 5.34 22.61 -5.57
N PRO A 190 6.22 22.18 -6.50
CA PRO A 190 7.25 21.19 -6.20
C PRO A 190 8.16 21.58 -5.02
N ALA A 191 8.49 22.87 -4.88
CA ALA A 191 9.34 23.37 -3.79
C ALA A 191 8.69 23.22 -2.40
N VAL A 192 7.38 23.52 -2.30
CA VAL A 192 6.64 23.34 -1.05
C VAL A 192 6.50 21.84 -0.74
N LEU A 193 6.16 21.04 -1.75
CA LEU A 193 6.06 19.58 -1.59
C LEU A 193 7.37 18.98 -1.10
N GLN A 194 8.49 19.33 -1.73
CA GLN A 194 9.81 18.85 -1.33
C GLN A 194 10.11 19.19 0.13
N THR A 195 9.88 20.45 0.52
CA THR A 195 10.11 20.92 1.89
C THR A 195 9.23 20.17 2.88
N PHE A 196 7.95 19.95 2.55
CA PHE A 196 7.03 19.18 3.38
C PHE A 196 7.49 17.73 3.55
N LEU A 197 7.87 17.06 2.45
CA LEU A 197 8.36 15.69 2.49
C LEU A 197 9.63 15.57 3.36
N GLU A 198 10.59 16.46 3.17
CA GLU A 198 11.89 16.41 3.85
C GLU A 198 11.84 16.86 5.31
N LYS A 199 11.02 17.87 5.64
CA LYS A 199 11.04 18.55 6.95
C LYS A 199 9.83 18.23 7.84
N THR A 200 8.79 17.62 7.29
CA THR A 200 7.58 17.27 8.05
C THR A 200 7.31 15.78 7.98
N CYS A 201 7.19 15.22 6.77
CA CYS A 201 6.83 13.81 6.57
C CYS A 201 7.94 12.84 7.04
N LEU A 202 9.18 13.01 6.56
CA LEU A 202 10.28 12.12 6.92
C LEU A 202 10.64 12.14 8.42
N PRO A 203 10.69 13.31 9.10
CA PRO A 203 10.85 13.33 10.54
C PRO A 203 9.73 12.59 11.28
N ALA A 204 8.48 12.71 10.84
CA ALA A 204 7.36 11.97 11.44
C ALA A 204 7.52 10.44 11.35
N VAL A 205 8.16 9.92 10.28
CA VAL A 205 8.48 8.49 10.13
C VAL A 205 9.57 8.05 11.12
N GLY A 206 10.51 8.93 11.47
CA GLY A 206 11.63 8.62 12.37
C GLY A 206 11.35 8.78 13.87
N LEU A 207 10.16 9.27 14.26
CA LEU A 207 9.83 9.53 15.66
C LEU A 207 9.40 8.26 16.41
N GLU A 208 10.27 7.74 17.30
CA GLU A 208 9.98 6.53 18.10
C GLU A 208 8.72 6.66 18.99
N GLN A 209 8.37 7.88 19.42
CA GLN A 209 7.20 8.15 20.26
C GLN A 209 5.94 8.55 19.45
N GLY A 210 6.09 8.85 18.16
CA GLY A 210 5.07 9.46 17.29
C GLY A 210 4.31 8.47 16.41
N LYS A 211 3.88 7.32 16.94
CA LYS A 211 3.31 6.22 16.13
C LYS A 211 2.14 6.63 15.24
N SER A 212 1.24 7.49 15.73
CA SER A 212 0.10 7.99 14.95
C SER A 212 0.56 8.84 13.76
N LEU A 213 1.53 9.72 13.98
CA LEU A 213 2.13 10.56 12.93
C LEU A 213 2.93 9.74 11.92
N CYS A 214 3.67 8.72 12.38
CA CYS A 214 4.40 7.80 11.50
C CYS A 214 3.43 7.04 10.58
N LYS A 215 2.37 6.45 11.14
CA LYS A 215 1.32 5.78 10.34
C LYS A 215 0.63 6.74 9.37
N ALA A 216 0.32 7.96 9.82
CA ALA A 216 -0.29 8.98 8.97
C ALA A 216 0.64 9.40 7.82
N ALA A 217 1.93 9.59 8.09
CA ALA A 217 2.93 9.95 7.10
C ALA A 217 3.09 8.86 6.02
N LEU A 218 3.19 7.59 6.43
CA LEU A 218 3.27 6.47 5.49
C LEU A 218 1.97 6.29 4.69
N LYS A 219 0.80 6.43 5.34
CA LYS A 219 -0.51 6.40 4.66
C LYS A 219 -0.62 7.51 3.60
N GLY A 220 -0.21 8.72 3.95
CA GLY A 220 -0.17 9.85 3.04
C GLY A 220 0.78 9.65 1.87
N LEU A 221 1.98 9.17 2.14
CA LEU A 221 2.99 8.87 1.12
C LEU A 221 2.47 7.80 0.15
N ASN A 222 1.83 6.74 0.66
CA ASN A 222 1.19 5.71 -0.15
C ASN A 222 0.08 6.29 -1.04
N ALA A 223 -0.81 7.11 -0.46
CA ALA A 223 -1.87 7.78 -1.19
C ALA A 223 -1.32 8.71 -2.29
N ALA A 224 -0.22 9.41 -2.03
CA ALA A 224 0.46 10.26 -3.00
C ALA A 224 1.09 9.47 -4.16
N LEU A 225 1.65 8.29 -3.89
CA LEU A 225 2.20 7.38 -4.90
C LEU A 225 1.10 6.77 -5.80
N CYS A 226 -0.11 6.62 -5.29
CA CYS A 226 -1.27 6.11 -6.03
C CYS A 226 -1.94 7.15 -6.93
N VAL A 227 -1.54 8.41 -6.85
CA VAL A 227 -2.13 9.47 -7.68
C VAL A 227 -1.80 9.19 -9.15
N PRO A 228 -2.79 9.15 -10.07
CA PRO A 228 -2.54 8.83 -11.48
C PRO A 228 -1.76 9.95 -12.17
N ASP A 229 -0.82 9.63 -13.05
CA ASP A 229 -0.07 10.60 -13.87
C ASP A 229 0.49 11.83 -13.11
N PRO A 230 1.27 11.65 -12.02
CA PRO A 230 1.95 12.77 -11.38
C PRO A 230 3.06 13.30 -12.29
N PRO A 231 3.39 14.61 -12.24
CA PRO A 231 4.56 15.14 -12.93
C PRO A 231 5.82 14.33 -12.58
N GLU A 232 6.72 14.12 -13.53
CA GLU A 232 7.92 13.28 -13.33
C GLU A 232 8.77 13.75 -12.14
N SER A 233 8.90 15.06 -11.97
CA SER A 233 9.59 15.66 -10.81
C SER A 233 8.92 15.30 -9.48
N VAL A 234 7.58 15.25 -9.44
CA VAL A 234 6.80 14.85 -8.26
C VAL A 234 6.99 13.37 -7.98
N ALA A 235 6.87 12.51 -9.00
CA ALA A 235 7.12 11.09 -8.86
C ALA A 235 8.53 10.80 -8.30
N ALA A 236 9.55 11.46 -8.85
CA ALA A 236 10.93 11.32 -8.41
C ALA A 236 11.13 11.75 -6.93
N MET A 237 10.48 12.84 -6.51
CA MET A 237 10.49 13.28 -5.11
C MET A 237 9.84 12.23 -4.19
N LEU A 238 8.68 11.69 -4.57
CA LEU A 238 7.99 10.66 -3.80
C LEU A 238 8.83 9.39 -3.66
N TYR A 239 9.42 8.89 -4.75
CA TYR A 239 10.32 7.72 -4.70
C TYR A 239 11.52 7.98 -3.79
N ARG A 240 12.11 9.18 -3.86
CA ARG A 240 13.21 9.57 -2.96
C ARG A 240 12.77 9.56 -1.50
N SER A 241 11.57 10.07 -1.20
CA SER A 241 11.01 10.05 0.15
C SER A 241 10.77 8.63 0.65
N VAL A 242 10.29 7.70 -0.18
CA VAL A 242 10.18 6.28 0.21
C VAL A 242 11.55 5.69 0.54
N CYS A 243 12.57 5.97 -0.29
CA CYS A 243 13.93 5.51 -0.05
C CYS A 243 14.50 6.04 1.27
N GLU A 244 14.30 7.31 1.58
CA GLU A 244 14.77 7.90 2.84
C GLU A 244 13.97 7.39 4.04
N ALA A 245 12.65 7.22 3.92
CA ALA A 245 11.82 6.57 4.94
C ALA A 245 12.32 5.15 5.25
N PHE A 246 12.70 4.39 4.21
CA PHE A 246 13.34 3.10 4.37
C PHE A 246 14.75 3.19 4.97
N LYS A 247 15.49 4.30 4.89
CA LYS A 247 16.76 4.39 5.63
C LYS A 247 16.55 4.79 7.09
N THR A 248 15.55 5.62 7.35
CA THR A 248 15.30 6.19 8.68
C THR A 248 14.58 5.22 9.63
N LEU A 249 13.58 4.49 9.13
CA LEU A 249 12.78 3.59 9.97
C LEU A 249 13.63 2.40 10.42
N LYS A 250 13.76 2.19 11.73
CA LYS A 250 14.41 0.98 12.27
C LYS A 250 13.44 -0.22 12.24
N MET A 251 13.95 -1.42 12.53
CA MET A 251 13.08 -2.56 12.84
C MET A 251 12.15 -2.18 14.01
N GLU A 252 10.86 -2.05 13.73
CA GLU A 252 9.86 -1.77 14.76
C GLU A 252 9.23 -3.06 15.26
N LYS A 253 8.77 -3.06 16.51
CA LYS A 253 7.96 -4.16 17.06
C LYS A 253 6.53 -4.19 16.52
N ASP A 254 6.05 -3.07 15.98
CA ASP A 254 4.71 -2.99 15.39
C ASP A 254 4.79 -3.32 13.88
N PRO A 255 4.31 -4.50 13.44
CA PRO A 255 4.38 -4.89 12.04
C PRO A 255 3.54 -3.97 11.13
N SER A 256 2.54 -3.26 11.68
CA SER A 256 1.68 -2.34 10.93
C SER A 256 2.48 -1.23 10.23
N VAL A 257 3.46 -0.64 10.91
CA VAL A 257 4.27 0.47 10.37
C VAL A 257 5.19 -0.03 9.23
N GLN A 258 5.82 -1.19 9.44
CA GLN A 258 6.69 -1.80 8.43
C GLN A 258 5.90 -2.26 7.20
N ASN A 259 4.68 -2.78 7.39
CA ASN A 259 3.80 -3.14 6.29
C ASN A 259 3.36 -1.91 5.49
N SER A 260 3.04 -0.78 6.15
CA SER A 260 2.73 0.48 5.45
C SER A 260 3.92 1.03 4.66
N LEU A 261 5.14 0.88 5.17
CA LEU A 261 6.35 1.23 4.41
C LEU A 261 6.55 0.30 3.20
N ALA A 262 6.37 -1.01 3.38
CA ALA A 262 6.46 -1.98 2.29
C ALA A 262 5.38 -1.76 1.22
N GLU A 263 4.19 -1.31 1.62
CA GLU A 263 3.13 -0.87 0.72
C GLU A 263 3.59 0.31 -0.15
N CYS A 264 4.18 1.35 0.46
CA CYS A 264 4.78 2.46 -0.30
C CYS A 264 5.85 1.97 -1.29
N MET A 265 6.68 1.01 -0.88
CA MET A 265 7.74 0.44 -1.72
C MET A 265 7.18 -0.36 -2.91
N SER A 266 5.94 -0.84 -2.84
CA SER A 266 5.31 -1.56 -3.96
C SER A 266 5.06 -0.69 -5.20
N HIS A 267 5.02 0.63 -5.02
CA HIS A 267 4.84 1.62 -6.08
C HIS A 267 6.16 2.11 -6.68
N VAL A 268 7.30 1.76 -6.09
CA VAL A 268 8.61 2.19 -6.54
C VAL A 268 9.08 1.33 -7.74
N PRO A 269 9.66 1.92 -8.79
CA PRO A 269 10.21 1.16 -9.91
C PRO A 269 11.24 0.11 -9.48
N ASP A 270 11.22 -1.07 -10.13
CA ASP A 270 12.08 -2.22 -9.80
C ASP A 270 13.56 -1.84 -9.71
N LYS A 271 14.06 -0.98 -10.61
CA LYS A 271 15.45 -0.50 -10.58
C LYS A 271 15.82 0.18 -9.27
N ILE A 272 14.94 1.03 -8.74
CA ILE A 272 15.16 1.76 -7.48
C ILE A 272 15.03 0.79 -6.29
N LEU A 273 14.02 -0.09 -6.33
CA LEU A 273 13.83 -1.12 -5.32
C LEU A 273 15.05 -2.04 -5.18
N HIS A 274 15.64 -2.47 -6.29
CA HIS A 274 16.86 -3.29 -6.31
C HIS A 274 18.06 -2.55 -5.71
N GLN A 275 18.23 -1.26 -6.04
CA GLN A 275 19.30 -0.46 -5.46
C GLN A 275 19.14 -0.32 -3.94
N LEU A 276 17.93 -0.03 -3.49
CA LEU A 276 17.61 0.17 -2.07
C LEU A 276 17.84 -1.10 -1.26
N THR A 277 17.44 -2.25 -1.80
CA THR A 277 17.46 -3.53 -1.08
C THR A 277 18.73 -4.35 -1.27
N SER A 278 19.72 -3.81 -1.99
CA SER A 278 20.98 -4.50 -2.32
C SER A 278 21.89 -4.76 -1.10
N GLY A 279 21.79 -3.91 -0.07
CA GLY A 279 22.59 -3.97 1.15
C GLY A 279 21.96 -4.80 2.27
N ASP A 280 20.63 -4.95 2.28
CA ASP A 280 19.85 -5.44 3.43
C ASP A 280 20.10 -6.92 3.76
N CYS A 281 20.72 -7.66 2.84
CA CYS A 281 21.06 -9.08 3.01
C CYS A 281 22.55 -9.31 3.30
N GLN A 282 23.32 -8.23 3.54
CA GLN A 282 24.78 -8.31 3.76
C GLN A 282 25.17 -8.36 5.24
N CYS A 283 24.30 -7.95 6.16
CA CYS A 283 24.54 -8.02 7.60
C CYS A 283 23.32 -8.56 8.37
N ALA A 284 23.57 -9.24 9.50
CA ALA A 284 22.53 -9.86 10.31
C ALA A 284 21.50 -8.84 10.84
N ASP A 285 21.94 -7.64 11.20
CA ASP A 285 21.11 -6.58 11.78
C ASP A 285 20.05 -6.05 10.79
N SER A 286 20.35 -6.06 9.49
CA SER A 286 19.42 -5.58 8.45
C SER A 286 18.62 -6.70 7.78
N LEU A 287 19.03 -7.96 7.96
CA LEU A 287 18.44 -9.11 7.29
C LEU A 287 16.95 -9.27 7.60
N LEU A 288 16.56 -9.22 8.87
CA LEU A 288 15.15 -9.43 9.25
C LEU A 288 14.24 -8.37 8.64
N ARG A 289 14.73 -7.13 8.61
CA ARG A 289 14.03 -5.99 8.02
C ARG A 289 13.84 -6.14 6.52
N GLY A 290 14.92 -6.44 5.81
CA GLY A 290 14.88 -6.69 4.37
C GLY A 290 13.98 -7.87 4.03
N THR A 291 14.05 -8.93 4.84
CA THR A 291 13.21 -10.13 4.71
C THR A 291 11.74 -9.79 4.87
N GLN A 292 11.35 -9.02 5.89
CA GLN A 292 9.96 -8.64 6.11
C GLN A 292 9.38 -7.82 4.95
N VAL A 293 10.12 -6.82 4.45
CA VAL A 293 9.68 -6.01 3.31
C VAL A 293 9.53 -6.88 2.05
N ARG A 294 10.49 -7.76 1.77
CA ARG A 294 10.42 -8.67 0.62
C ARG A 294 9.28 -9.68 0.76
N CYS A 295 9.05 -10.23 1.96
CA CYS A 295 7.90 -11.08 2.27
C CYS A 295 6.57 -10.36 2.00
N TYR A 296 6.45 -9.09 2.37
CA TYR A 296 5.28 -8.28 2.06
C TYR A 296 5.10 -8.12 0.55
N LEU A 297 6.13 -7.67 -0.18
CA LEU A 297 6.07 -7.44 -1.63
C LEU A 297 5.74 -8.71 -2.42
N VAL A 298 6.32 -9.85 -2.03
CA VAL A 298 6.07 -11.15 -2.68
C VAL A 298 4.67 -11.66 -2.36
N SER A 299 4.25 -11.63 -1.10
CA SER A 299 2.90 -12.09 -0.70
C SER A 299 1.78 -11.26 -1.34
N HIS A 300 2.02 -9.97 -1.58
CA HIS A 300 1.07 -9.08 -2.25
C HIS A 300 1.19 -9.12 -3.78
N GLY A 301 2.04 -9.98 -4.35
CA GLY A 301 2.21 -10.18 -5.79
C GLY A 301 2.86 -9.01 -6.52
N CYS A 302 3.47 -8.08 -5.79
CA CYS A 302 4.22 -6.95 -6.35
C CYS A 302 5.55 -7.42 -6.96
N GLN A 303 6.15 -8.45 -6.37
CA GLN A 303 7.44 -9.01 -6.77
C GLN A 303 7.39 -10.55 -6.90
N PRO A 304 8.25 -11.18 -7.72
CA PRO A 304 8.32 -12.63 -7.85
C PRO A 304 8.94 -13.29 -6.61
N ILE A 305 8.59 -14.55 -6.35
CA ILE A 305 9.11 -15.34 -5.21
C ILE A 305 10.64 -15.43 -5.16
N ALA A 306 11.29 -15.38 -6.32
CA ALA A 306 12.75 -15.37 -6.43
C ALA A 306 13.42 -14.20 -5.69
N LEU A 307 12.68 -13.12 -5.38
CA LEU A 307 13.17 -12.01 -4.56
C LEU A 307 13.57 -12.46 -3.14
N LEU A 308 13.00 -13.57 -2.63
CA LEU A 308 13.32 -14.14 -1.32
C LEU A 308 14.67 -14.87 -1.31
N ASN A 309 15.22 -15.24 -2.48
CA ASN A 309 16.46 -16.04 -2.56
C ASN A 309 17.62 -15.34 -1.85
N SER A 310 17.77 -14.01 -2.01
CA SER A 310 18.84 -13.28 -1.33
C SER A 310 18.71 -13.29 0.20
N CYS A 311 17.48 -13.35 0.73
CA CYS A 311 17.24 -13.48 2.17
C CYS A 311 17.60 -14.87 2.67
N ILE A 312 17.26 -15.89 1.88
CA ILE A 312 17.54 -17.30 2.20
C ILE A 312 19.05 -17.56 2.12
N ASP A 313 19.72 -17.09 1.08
CA ASP A 313 21.17 -17.16 0.91
C ASP A 313 21.89 -16.44 2.06
N ALA A 314 21.40 -15.27 2.46
CA ALA A 314 21.93 -14.56 3.63
C ALA A 314 21.72 -15.37 4.93
N ALA A 315 20.54 -15.97 5.14
CA ALA A 315 20.28 -16.81 6.30
C ALA A 315 21.15 -18.09 6.35
N PHE A 316 21.57 -18.60 5.19
CA PHE A 316 22.52 -19.70 5.09
C PHE A 316 23.94 -19.29 5.48
N ASN A 317 24.37 -18.08 5.11
CA ASN A 317 25.77 -17.66 5.21
C ASN A 317 26.08 -16.78 6.44
N LEU A 318 25.10 -16.06 6.97
CA LEU A 318 25.25 -15.17 8.12
C LEU A 318 24.84 -15.86 9.41
N ASP A 319 25.45 -15.45 10.52
CA ASP A 319 24.95 -15.80 11.85
C ASP A 319 23.83 -14.83 12.24
N CYS A 320 22.59 -15.31 12.22
CA CYS A 320 21.38 -14.51 12.38
C CYS A 320 20.29 -15.30 13.11
N GLU A 321 19.21 -14.62 13.49
CA GLU A 321 18.00 -15.22 14.06
C GLU A 321 17.21 -15.99 12.98
N ARG A 322 17.73 -17.16 12.58
CA ARG A 322 17.15 -18.00 11.52
C ARG A 322 15.70 -18.40 11.80
N ASP A 323 15.33 -18.59 13.06
CA ASP A 323 13.95 -18.93 13.43
C ASP A 323 12.98 -17.76 13.15
N HIS A 324 13.42 -16.52 13.39
CA HIS A 324 12.63 -15.33 13.05
C HIS A 324 12.53 -15.14 11.54
N CYS A 325 13.64 -15.34 10.82
CA CYS A 325 13.64 -15.34 9.35
C CYS A 325 12.69 -16.41 8.77
N LEU A 326 12.74 -17.63 9.31
CA LEU A 326 11.84 -18.72 8.96
C LEU A 326 10.39 -18.32 9.19
N HIS A 327 10.08 -17.74 10.36
CA HIS A 327 8.73 -17.29 10.68
C HIS A 327 8.20 -16.27 9.66
N LEU A 328 9.00 -15.26 9.29
CA LEU A 328 8.64 -14.28 8.26
C LEU A 328 8.38 -14.93 6.89
N LEU A 329 9.24 -15.87 6.47
CA LEU A 329 9.10 -16.59 5.21
C LEU A 329 7.84 -17.48 5.19
N LEU A 330 7.53 -18.17 6.30
CA LEU A 330 6.33 -18.99 6.42
C LEU A 330 5.05 -18.14 6.40
N HIS A 331 5.05 -16.98 7.03
CA HIS A 331 3.95 -16.02 6.90
C HIS A 331 3.76 -15.56 5.44
N CYS A 332 4.87 -15.34 4.70
CA CYS A 332 4.81 -15.02 3.28
C CYS A 332 4.14 -16.15 2.48
N PHE A 333 4.58 -17.40 2.69
CA PHE A 333 4.02 -18.57 1.99
C PHE A 333 2.55 -18.78 2.29
N TYR A 334 2.14 -18.57 3.54
CA TYR A 334 0.73 -18.62 3.93
C TYR A 334 -0.08 -17.53 3.23
N MET A 335 0.38 -16.28 3.24
CA MET A 335 -0.32 -15.19 2.56
C MET A 335 -0.44 -15.43 1.04
N MET A 336 0.59 -16.02 0.42
CA MET A 336 0.54 -16.45 -0.97
C MET A 336 -0.51 -17.55 -1.20
N SER A 337 -0.74 -18.47 -0.25
CA SER A 337 -1.78 -19.50 -0.40
C SER A 337 -3.21 -18.95 -0.27
N LEU A 338 -3.36 -17.75 0.32
CA LEU A 338 -4.62 -17.02 0.39
C LEU A 338 -4.92 -16.18 -0.85
N GLN A 339 -3.89 -15.66 -1.53
CA GLN A 339 -4.01 -14.76 -2.67
C GLN A 339 -3.30 -15.31 -3.92
N GLU A 340 -4.06 -15.72 -4.93
CA GLU A 340 -3.50 -16.08 -6.23
C GLU A 340 -3.30 -14.82 -7.09
N LYS A 341 -2.05 -14.39 -7.24
CA LYS A 341 -1.65 -13.23 -8.05
C LYS A 341 -0.71 -13.64 -9.17
N ALA A 342 -0.65 -12.85 -10.24
CA ALA A 342 0.06 -13.19 -11.47
C ALA A 342 1.54 -13.56 -11.29
N LYS A 343 2.26 -12.95 -10.33
CA LYS A 343 3.68 -13.22 -10.03
C LYS A 343 3.93 -14.35 -9.02
N SER A 344 2.88 -15.06 -8.63
CA SER A 344 2.90 -16.12 -7.60
C SER A 344 1.86 -17.19 -7.94
N ARG A 345 1.79 -17.64 -9.21
CA ARG A 345 0.88 -18.75 -9.54
C ARG A 345 1.51 -20.07 -9.11
N PRO A 346 0.74 -21.16 -9.06
CA PRO A 346 1.26 -22.40 -8.51
C PRO A 346 2.44 -23.01 -9.29
N LEU A 347 2.55 -22.73 -10.60
CA LEU A 347 3.67 -23.24 -11.41
C LEU A 347 5.00 -22.57 -11.03
N GLU A 348 5.01 -21.25 -10.82
CA GLU A 348 6.20 -20.53 -10.36
C GLU A 348 6.63 -21.00 -8.97
N ARG A 349 5.65 -21.31 -8.09
CA ARG A 349 5.92 -21.90 -6.77
C ARG A 349 6.54 -23.30 -6.89
N CYS A 350 6.04 -24.13 -7.80
CA CYS A 350 6.61 -25.45 -8.06
C CYS A 350 8.05 -25.36 -8.56
N ASN A 351 8.33 -24.49 -9.55
CA ASN A 351 9.68 -24.31 -10.09
C ASN A 351 10.65 -23.82 -9.01
N TRP A 352 10.25 -22.81 -8.25
CA TRP A 352 11.05 -22.28 -7.15
C TRP A 352 11.32 -23.33 -6.05
N LEU A 353 10.32 -24.16 -5.73
CA LEU A 353 10.47 -25.23 -4.75
C LEU A 353 11.48 -26.29 -5.21
N LEU A 354 11.48 -26.67 -6.49
CA LEU A 354 12.46 -27.61 -7.05
C LEU A 354 13.89 -27.06 -6.93
N GLU A 355 14.10 -25.77 -7.19
CA GLU A 355 15.39 -25.11 -6.99
C GLU A 355 15.80 -25.15 -5.52
N LEU A 356 14.91 -24.75 -4.60
CA LEU A 356 15.16 -24.78 -3.16
C LEU A 356 15.53 -26.17 -2.66
N MET A 357 14.84 -27.22 -3.13
CA MET A 357 15.14 -28.61 -2.80
C MET A 357 16.56 -29.01 -3.22
N GLY A 358 16.97 -28.61 -4.43
CA GLY A 358 18.34 -28.81 -4.92
C GLY A 358 19.38 -28.11 -4.04
N HIS A 359 19.13 -26.85 -3.66
CA HIS A 359 19.99 -26.11 -2.73
C HIS A 359 20.07 -26.77 -1.36
N CYS A 360 18.93 -27.18 -0.80
CA CYS A 360 18.86 -27.89 0.49
C CYS A 360 19.70 -29.18 0.47
N TYR A 361 19.58 -29.98 -0.59
CA TYR A 361 20.36 -31.20 -0.76
C TYR A 361 21.86 -30.91 -0.85
N ASN A 362 22.27 -29.93 -1.67
CA ASN A 362 23.67 -29.54 -1.83
C ASN A 362 24.30 -29.01 -0.52
N LEU A 363 23.51 -28.34 0.33
CA LEU A 363 23.93 -27.92 1.67
C LEU A 363 24.14 -29.14 2.58
N ALA A 364 23.23 -30.11 2.55
CA ALA A 364 23.31 -31.32 3.36
C ALA A 364 24.54 -32.18 3.00
N THR A 365 24.76 -32.43 1.71
CA THR A 365 25.90 -33.22 1.21
C THR A 365 27.24 -32.50 1.31
N GLY A 366 27.25 -31.17 1.50
CA GLY A 366 28.47 -30.37 1.58
C GLY A 366 29.08 -30.00 0.23
N THR A 367 28.33 -30.15 -0.87
CA THR A 367 28.72 -29.62 -2.19
C THR A 367 28.80 -28.09 -2.18
N TYR A 368 28.02 -27.44 -1.30
CA TYR A 368 28.07 -26.01 -1.08
C TYR A 368 28.88 -25.68 0.18
N THR A 369 29.91 -24.84 0.04
CA THR A 369 30.76 -24.39 1.16
C THR A 369 30.05 -23.29 1.95
N ILE A 370 29.72 -23.55 3.22
CA ILE A 370 29.12 -22.58 4.15
C ILE A 370 30.23 -21.99 5.01
N ASN A 371 30.24 -20.67 5.21
CA ASN A 371 31.36 -19.97 5.83
C ASN A 371 31.54 -20.17 7.35
N HIS A 372 30.61 -20.77 8.11
CA HIS A 372 30.75 -20.89 9.58
C HIS A 372 30.08 -22.11 10.25
N SER A 373 30.42 -22.29 11.53
CA SER A 373 30.40 -23.42 12.48
C SER A 373 29.07 -24.16 12.79
N ASN A 374 27.99 -23.98 12.02
CA ASN A 374 26.67 -24.55 12.36
C ASN A 374 25.92 -25.16 11.15
N LYS A 375 26.62 -26.00 10.36
CA LYS A 375 26.05 -26.71 9.18
C LYS A 375 24.70 -27.38 9.47
N SER A 376 24.57 -28.07 10.62
CA SER A 376 23.31 -28.71 11.02
C SER A 376 22.14 -27.72 11.15
N LYS A 377 22.35 -26.56 11.78
CA LYS A 377 21.29 -25.54 11.92
C LYS A 377 20.86 -24.96 10.57
N VAL A 378 21.80 -24.76 9.65
CA VAL A 378 21.51 -24.25 8.30
C VAL A 378 20.71 -25.28 7.50
N VAL A 379 21.09 -26.55 7.57
CA VAL A 379 20.35 -27.65 6.92
C VAL A 379 18.94 -27.79 7.52
N LYS A 380 18.80 -27.73 8.84
CA LYS A 380 17.48 -27.73 9.52
C LYS A 380 16.59 -26.57 9.07
N PHE A 381 17.15 -25.37 8.97
CA PHE A 381 16.44 -24.20 8.46
C PHE A 381 15.96 -24.43 7.01
N ALA A 382 16.83 -24.94 6.13
CA ALA A 382 16.48 -25.24 4.74
C ALA A 382 15.37 -26.31 4.61
N ILE A 383 15.46 -27.39 5.39
CA ILE A 383 14.43 -28.45 5.45
C ILE A 383 13.10 -27.86 5.96
N SER A 384 13.15 -27.06 7.03
CA SER A 384 11.96 -26.44 7.61
C SER A 384 11.29 -25.46 6.63
N LEU A 385 12.08 -24.73 5.85
CA LEU A 385 11.58 -23.82 4.83
C LEU A 385 10.85 -24.57 3.71
N MET A 386 11.46 -25.65 3.20
CA MET A 386 10.85 -26.52 2.19
C MET A 386 9.56 -27.14 2.73
N ALA A 387 9.63 -27.74 3.92
CA ALA A 387 8.50 -28.42 4.53
C ALA A 387 7.33 -27.47 4.78
N GLY A 388 7.61 -26.25 5.25
CA GLY A 388 6.59 -25.23 5.43
C GLY A 388 5.99 -24.72 4.12
N ALA A 389 6.81 -24.54 3.07
CA ALA A 389 6.32 -24.16 1.75
C ALA A 389 5.33 -25.21 1.19
N VAL A 390 5.72 -26.48 1.20
CA VAL A 390 4.85 -27.58 0.76
C VAL A 390 3.58 -27.64 1.60
N SER A 391 3.72 -27.58 2.92
CA SER A 391 2.57 -27.70 3.83
C SER A 391 1.54 -26.59 3.61
N LEU A 392 2.00 -25.33 3.57
CA LEU A 392 1.11 -24.17 3.46
C LEU A 392 0.46 -24.01 2.08
N TRP A 393 1.11 -24.51 1.03
CA TRP A 393 0.58 -24.44 -0.32
C TRP A 393 -0.29 -25.63 -0.71
N THR A 394 -0.13 -26.78 -0.06
CA THR A 394 -0.98 -27.97 -0.28
C THR A 394 -2.16 -28.03 0.68
N ASP A 395 -2.02 -27.55 1.91
CA ASP A 395 -3.07 -27.51 2.92
C ASP A 395 -3.12 -26.19 3.68
N LYS A 396 -4.22 -25.44 3.53
CA LYS A 396 -4.45 -24.20 4.27
C LYS A 396 -4.53 -24.42 5.78
N SER A 397 -4.93 -25.62 6.23
CA SER A 397 -5.03 -25.94 7.66
C SER A 397 -3.66 -26.01 8.35
N ALA A 398 -2.58 -26.20 7.58
CA ALA A 398 -1.21 -26.19 8.10
C ALA A 398 -0.83 -24.87 8.78
N ALA A 399 -1.44 -23.75 8.36
CA ALA A 399 -1.21 -22.45 8.99
C ALA A 399 -1.57 -22.44 10.48
N ALA A 400 -2.68 -23.09 10.85
CA ALA A 400 -3.10 -23.19 12.25
C ALA A 400 -2.11 -24.02 13.09
N LYS A 401 -1.57 -25.12 12.54
CA LYS A 401 -0.57 -25.97 13.20
C LYS A 401 0.76 -25.24 13.41
N LEU A 402 1.12 -24.37 12.48
CA LEU A 402 2.33 -23.55 12.53
C LEU A 402 2.16 -22.24 13.30
N GLY A 403 0.98 -22.00 13.87
CA GLY A 403 0.68 -20.77 14.63
C GLY A 403 0.73 -19.50 13.78
N LEU A 404 0.45 -19.59 12.48
CA LEU A 404 0.52 -18.46 11.56
C LEU A 404 -0.81 -17.71 11.49
N SER A 405 -0.72 -16.39 11.49
CA SER A 405 -1.84 -15.48 11.31
C SER A 405 -1.65 -14.60 10.07
N PRO A 406 -2.70 -14.29 9.31
CA PRO A 406 -2.55 -13.39 8.17
C PRO A 406 -2.24 -11.95 8.60
N CYS A 407 -2.46 -11.58 9.86
CA CYS A 407 -2.30 -10.21 10.34
C CYS A 407 -0.85 -9.67 10.27
N LEU A 408 0.17 -10.54 10.32
CA LEU A 408 1.57 -10.10 10.37
C LEU A 408 1.99 -9.32 9.11
N LEU A 409 1.46 -9.69 7.95
CA LEU A 409 1.78 -9.07 6.66
C LEU A 409 0.59 -8.26 6.10
N GLN A 410 -0.49 -8.07 6.85
CA GLN A 410 -1.60 -7.22 6.42
C GLN A 410 -1.40 -5.78 6.88
N THR A 411 -1.87 -4.81 6.07
CA THR A 411 -1.99 -3.41 6.47
C THR A 411 -3.31 -3.17 7.20
N SER A 412 -3.30 -2.25 8.16
CA SER A 412 -4.38 -2.02 9.13
C SER A 412 -5.74 -1.74 8.49
N ASP A 413 -5.78 -1.08 7.33
CA ASP A 413 -7.03 -0.71 6.64
C ASP A 413 -7.81 -1.96 6.11
N LEU A 414 -7.13 -3.11 5.95
CA LEU A 414 -7.77 -4.39 5.57
C LEU A 414 -8.19 -5.23 6.78
N SER A 415 -7.68 -4.92 7.98
CA SER A 415 -7.92 -5.70 9.20
C SER A 415 -9.33 -5.47 9.78
N GLU A 416 -9.91 -4.29 9.61
CA GLU A 416 -11.28 -4.00 10.08
C GLU A 416 -12.34 -4.81 9.31
N VAL A 417 -12.08 -5.13 8.04
CA VAL A 417 -13.00 -5.91 7.19
C VAL A 417 -12.91 -7.42 7.51
N THR A 418 -11.74 -7.91 7.93
CA THR A 418 -11.54 -9.33 8.26
C THR A 418 -11.89 -9.68 9.70
N VAL A 419 -11.77 -8.76 10.66
CA VAL A 419 -12.21 -8.99 12.05
C VAL A 419 -13.73 -9.23 12.15
N ALA A 420 -14.52 -8.70 11.20
CA ALA A 420 -15.96 -8.96 11.10
C ALA A 420 -16.32 -10.37 10.58
N LYS A 421 -15.36 -11.15 10.07
CA LYS A 421 -15.54 -12.56 9.68
C LYS A 421 -14.60 -13.43 10.50
N GLY A 422 -15.10 -13.80 11.68
CA GLY A 422 -14.32 -14.41 12.76
C GLY A 422 -13.33 -15.49 12.34
N GLN A 423 -12.10 -15.34 12.83
CA GLN A 423 -11.17 -16.41 13.19
C GLN A 423 -10.28 -15.84 14.30
N GLY A 424 -10.29 -16.51 15.44
CA GLY A 424 -9.75 -16.01 16.70
C GLY A 424 -8.27 -15.64 16.65
N HIS A 425 -7.90 -14.65 17.47
CA HIS A 425 -6.52 -14.38 17.85
C HIS A 425 -5.87 -15.66 18.37
N VAL A 426 -5.00 -16.27 17.56
CA VAL A 426 -4.02 -17.23 18.08
C VAL A 426 -2.98 -16.40 18.83
N ALA A 427 -2.84 -16.67 20.13
CA ALA A 427 -1.87 -16.00 20.99
C ALA A 427 -0.43 -16.19 20.46
N PRO A 428 0.46 -15.21 20.62
CA PRO A 428 1.85 -15.34 20.20
C PRO A 428 2.58 -16.22 21.22
N GLY A 429 2.88 -17.45 20.83
CA GLY A 429 3.78 -18.32 21.58
C GLY A 429 3.63 -19.78 21.20
N VAL A 430 4.65 -20.32 20.51
CA VAL A 430 4.95 -21.78 20.37
C VAL A 430 4.01 -22.49 19.35
N THR A 431 4.45 -23.22 18.32
CA THR A 431 5.74 -23.84 17.97
C THR A 431 5.82 -23.99 16.45
N LEU A 432 6.93 -23.59 15.81
CA LEU A 432 7.18 -23.94 14.41
C LEU A 432 7.78 -25.35 14.34
N ALA A 433 6.98 -26.30 13.86
CA ALA A 433 7.46 -27.63 13.43
C ALA A 433 7.03 -27.91 11.98
N PRO A 434 7.60 -27.21 10.97
CA PRO A 434 7.18 -27.35 9.58
C PRO A 434 7.31 -28.77 9.03
N LEU A 435 8.27 -29.53 9.55
CA LEU A 435 8.50 -30.91 9.13
C LEU A 435 7.41 -31.87 9.61
N GLU A 436 6.90 -31.69 10.82
CA GLU A 436 5.75 -32.45 11.34
C GLU A 436 4.48 -32.09 10.56
N ALA A 437 4.28 -30.79 10.28
CA ALA A 437 3.16 -30.34 9.46
C ALA A 437 3.20 -30.95 8.04
N LEU A 438 4.41 -31.14 7.48
CA LEU A 438 4.58 -31.80 6.19
C LEU A 438 4.13 -33.25 6.23
N ALA A 439 4.50 -34.02 7.27
CA ALA A 439 4.15 -35.43 7.38
C ALA A 439 2.62 -35.66 7.28
N ASP A 440 1.83 -34.75 7.83
CA ASP A 440 0.37 -34.81 7.80
C ASP A 440 -0.24 -34.55 6.41
N CYS A 441 0.40 -33.70 5.60
CA CYS A 441 -0.17 -33.20 4.35
C CYS A 441 0.57 -33.66 3.10
N VAL A 442 1.70 -34.36 3.23
CA VAL A 442 2.55 -34.78 2.11
C VAL A 442 1.77 -35.57 1.04
N GLY A 443 0.77 -36.36 1.45
CA GLY A 443 -0.10 -37.11 0.53
C GLY A 443 -0.91 -36.24 -0.44
N LEU A 444 -1.11 -34.95 -0.11
CA LEU A 444 -1.83 -33.98 -0.94
C LEU A 444 -1.02 -33.54 -2.17
N LEU A 445 0.28 -33.83 -2.23
CA LEU A 445 1.11 -33.63 -3.42
C LEU A 445 0.60 -34.42 -4.64
N GLN A 446 -0.26 -35.42 -4.45
CA GLN A 446 -0.90 -36.16 -5.55
C GLN A 446 -1.95 -35.34 -6.32
N ARG A 447 -2.28 -34.13 -5.85
CA ARG A 447 -3.26 -33.24 -6.48
C ARG A 447 -2.56 -32.24 -7.39
N GLU A 448 -3.26 -31.81 -8.44
CA GLU A 448 -2.85 -30.63 -9.21
C GLU A 448 -2.81 -29.39 -8.29
N PRO A 449 -1.85 -28.47 -8.48
CA PRO A 449 -0.76 -28.46 -9.47
C PRO A 449 0.54 -29.14 -8.98
N TRP A 450 0.50 -29.80 -7.83
CA TRP A 450 1.69 -30.31 -7.13
C TRP A 450 2.14 -31.70 -7.62
N VAL A 451 1.27 -32.43 -8.29
CA VAL A 451 1.56 -33.78 -8.82
C VAL A 451 2.78 -33.79 -9.74
N GLN A 452 3.04 -32.70 -10.45
CA GLN A 452 4.19 -32.56 -11.35
C GLN A 452 5.56 -32.58 -10.63
N ILE A 453 5.61 -32.22 -9.34
CA ILE A 453 6.84 -32.24 -8.54
C ILE A 453 6.94 -33.45 -7.62
N LEU A 454 5.90 -34.29 -7.53
CA LEU A 454 5.80 -35.40 -6.58
C LEU A 454 6.99 -36.37 -6.69
N SER A 455 7.37 -36.78 -7.90
CA SER A 455 8.50 -37.70 -8.10
C SER A 455 9.82 -37.11 -7.60
N LYS A 456 10.00 -35.79 -7.74
CA LYS A 456 11.20 -35.08 -7.27
C LYS A 456 11.21 -34.94 -5.75
N VAL A 457 10.05 -34.72 -5.13
CA VAL A 457 9.92 -34.70 -3.66
C VAL A 457 10.23 -36.08 -3.07
N LEU A 458 9.74 -37.16 -3.70
CA LEU A 458 10.07 -38.53 -3.32
C LEU A 458 11.58 -38.81 -3.36
N ASP A 459 12.23 -38.51 -4.50
CA ASP A 459 13.67 -38.69 -4.63
C ASP A 459 14.44 -37.87 -3.60
N TRP A 460 14.00 -36.64 -3.34
CA TRP A 460 14.60 -35.76 -2.33
C TRP A 460 14.47 -36.35 -0.92
N LEU A 461 13.29 -36.83 -0.51
CA LEU A 461 13.07 -37.45 0.81
C LEU A 461 14.01 -38.65 1.02
N ILE A 462 14.09 -39.55 0.04
CA ILE A 462 14.97 -40.72 0.08
C ILE A 462 16.44 -40.30 0.23
N ASN A 463 16.88 -39.31 -0.55
CA ASN A 463 18.26 -38.84 -0.51
C ASN A 463 18.59 -38.13 0.82
N MET A 464 17.65 -37.37 1.39
CA MET A 464 17.83 -36.68 2.67
C MET A 464 17.92 -37.63 3.86
N LEU A 465 17.20 -38.76 3.83
CA LEU A 465 17.33 -39.82 4.85
C LEU A 465 18.75 -40.42 4.88
N GLY A 466 19.42 -40.48 3.73
CA GLY A 466 20.80 -40.94 3.59
C GLY A 466 21.88 -39.95 4.04
N VAL A 467 21.52 -38.75 4.50
CA VAL A 467 22.47 -37.75 5.02
C VAL A 467 23.04 -38.20 6.37
N ASP A 468 24.29 -37.85 6.63
CA ASP A 468 25.01 -38.15 7.88
C ASP A 468 24.27 -37.67 9.14
N GLU A 469 24.30 -38.49 10.20
CA GLU A 469 23.61 -38.20 11.48
C GLU A 469 24.18 -37.01 12.24
N GLY A 470 25.45 -36.65 11.99
CA GLY A 470 26.06 -35.45 12.55
C GLY A 470 25.49 -34.15 11.97
N ILE A 471 24.78 -34.24 10.83
CA ILE A 471 24.13 -33.10 10.18
C ILE A 471 22.64 -33.10 10.46
N LEU A 472 21.99 -34.26 10.31
CA LEU A 472 20.56 -34.44 10.48
C LEU A 472 20.28 -35.43 11.61
N HIS A 473 19.69 -34.95 12.70
CA HIS A 473 19.48 -35.74 13.91
C HIS A 473 18.28 -36.69 13.79
N GLY A 474 18.22 -37.69 14.67
CA GLY A 474 17.21 -38.76 14.64
C GLY A 474 15.76 -38.27 14.57
N LEU A 475 15.37 -37.22 15.32
CA LEU A 475 14.00 -36.68 15.26
C LEU A 475 13.64 -36.14 13.87
N ASP A 476 14.57 -35.43 13.23
CA ASP A 476 14.34 -34.88 11.89
C ASP A 476 14.26 -36.01 10.85
N LYS A 477 15.11 -37.05 11.00
CA LYS A 477 15.06 -38.25 10.15
C LYS A 477 13.74 -39.02 10.32
N MET A 478 13.26 -39.16 11.55
CA MET A 478 11.98 -39.82 11.83
C MET A 478 10.81 -39.08 11.15
N ALA A 479 10.79 -37.74 11.22
CA ALA A 479 9.76 -36.96 10.55
C ALA A 479 9.85 -37.05 9.01
N LEU A 480 11.06 -37.10 8.43
CA LEU A 480 11.24 -37.39 6.99
C LEU A 480 10.76 -38.80 6.61
N LEU A 481 10.99 -39.78 7.48
CA LEU A 481 10.53 -41.15 7.29
C LEU A 481 9.00 -41.21 7.30
N GLU A 482 8.35 -40.49 8.23
CA GLU A 482 6.90 -40.36 8.26
C GLU A 482 6.35 -39.73 6.98
N CYS A 483 7.02 -38.69 6.46
CA CYS A 483 6.68 -38.10 5.16
C CYS A 483 6.77 -39.13 4.03
N LEU A 484 7.85 -39.93 4.00
CA LEU A 484 8.05 -40.97 2.99
C LEU A 484 6.97 -42.06 3.07
N ILE A 485 6.60 -42.46 4.29
CA ILE A 485 5.52 -43.41 4.56
C ILE A 485 4.16 -42.84 4.13
N GLY A 486 3.93 -41.54 4.31
CA GLY A 486 2.72 -40.85 3.87
C GLY A 486 2.50 -40.91 2.35
N LEU A 487 3.58 -41.08 1.58
CA LEU A 487 3.54 -41.21 0.12
C LEU A 487 3.47 -42.65 -0.39
N ARG A 488 3.45 -43.67 0.48
CA ARG A 488 3.56 -45.09 0.09
C ARG A 488 2.52 -45.59 -0.91
N HIS A 489 1.37 -44.91 -1.01
CA HIS A 489 0.26 -45.30 -1.88
C HIS A 489 0.24 -44.55 -3.22
N CYS A 490 1.18 -43.62 -3.47
CA CYS A 490 1.21 -42.91 -4.74
C CYS A 490 1.82 -43.77 -5.86
N SER A 491 1.38 -43.54 -7.09
CA SER A 491 1.81 -44.31 -8.27
C SER A 491 3.34 -44.25 -8.47
N ASP A 492 3.95 -43.11 -8.20
CA ASP A 492 5.41 -42.93 -8.32
C ASP A 492 6.19 -43.75 -7.30
N TYR A 493 5.68 -43.91 -6.07
CA TYR A 493 6.32 -44.72 -5.03
C TYR A 493 6.31 -46.21 -5.37
N THR A 494 5.23 -46.69 -6.00
CA THR A 494 5.07 -48.12 -6.36
C THR A 494 6.00 -48.61 -7.46
N LYS A 495 6.74 -47.70 -8.13
CA LYS A 495 7.78 -48.08 -9.09
C LYS A 495 8.88 -48.86 -8.37
N ILE A 496 9.20 -50.07 -8.86
CA ILE A 496 10.14 -51.01 -8.22
C ILE A 496 11.45 -50.32 -7.81
N THR A 497 12.03 -49.49 -8.67
CA THR A 497 13.29 -48.78 -8.42
C THR A 497 13.21 -47.77 -7.27
N VAL A 498 12.06 -47.12 -7.09
CA VAL A 498 11.81 -46.15 -6.02
C VAL A 498 11.48 -46.88 -4.73
N TRP A 499 10.60 -47.87 -4.79
CA TRP A 499 10.22 -48.70 -3.65
C TRP A 499 11.43 -49.39 -3.00
N THR A 500 12.32 -50.01 -3.79
CA THR A 500 13.52 -50.68 -3.26
C THR A 500 14.44 -49.71 -2.51
N ARG A 501 14.65 -48.50 -3.05
CA ARG A 501 15.44 -47.45 -2.39
C ARG A 501 14.77 -46.96 -1.11
N ALA A 502 13.47 -46.70 -1.16
CA ALA A 502 12.70 -46.24 0.00
C ALA A 502 12.73 -47.27 1.15
N VAL A 503 12.54 -48.56 0.84
CA VAL A 503 12.63 -49.65 1.82
C VAL A 503 14.03 -49.74 2.41
N GLN A 504 15.08 -49.65 1.59
CA GLN A 504 16.46 -49.63 2.09
C GLN A 504 16.69 -48.48 3.09
N SER A 505 16.18 -47.28 2.80
CA SER A 505 16.26 -46.13 3.69
C SER A 505 15.44 -46.24 4.98
N VAL A 506 14.43 -47.12 5.03
CA VAL A 506 13.60 -47.37 6.24
C VAL A 506 14.31 -48.35 7.19
N TYR A 507 15.09 -49.28 6.63
CA TYR A 507 15.76 -50.36 7.38
C TYR A 507 17.27 -50.15 7.58
N SER A 508 17.82 -49.06 7.04
CA SER A 508 19.18 -48.57 7.30
C SER A 508 19.20 -47.63 8.49
#